data_AF-A0A932GTZ1-F1
#
_entry.id   AF-A0A932GTZ1-F1
#
_cell.length_a   1.000
_cell.length_b   1.000
_cell.length_c   1.000
_cell.angle_alpha   90.00
_cell.angle_beta   90.00
_cell.angle_gamma   90.00
#
_symmetry.space_group_name_H-M   'P 1'
#
loop_
_entity.id
_entity.type
_entity.pdbx_description
1 polymer ?
#
loop_
_entity_poly.entity_id
_entity_poly.type
_entity_poly.pdbx_seq_one_letter_code
_entity_poly.pdbx_strand_id
1 'polypeptide(L)'
;MKVLVLYEYPPPPGGLATQGDLLYRGLKEIGVDAYPVNPESAQEKEWYYRWLKPDVVVGVGYWGHTPDLVLHPQRYGVRAVPWLVADGYVANYEEILDALPLILTTSQWVKEVYIRDGLN
;
A
#
# COMPACT_ATOMS: atom_id res chain seq x y z
N MET A 1 -14.54 -1.65 -10.10
CA MET A 1 -13.12 -1.52 -9.69
C MET A 1 -12.89 -2.47 -8.53
N LYS A 2 -11.90 -3.35 -8.65
CA LYS A 2 -11.48 -4.31 -7.63
C LYS A 2 -10.20 -3.83 -6.97
N VAL A 3 -10.21 -3.71 -5.65
CA VAL A 3 -9.09 -3.20 -4.88
C VAL A 3 -8.66 -4.25 -3.87
N LEU A 4 -7.38 -4.62 -3.88
CA LEU A 4 -6.81 -5.39 -2.79
C LEU A 4 -6.12 -4.42 -1.83
N VAL A 5 -6.53 -4.41 -0.57
CA VAL A 5 -6.04 -3.50 0.45
C VAL A 5 -5.05 -4.24 1.34
N LEU A 6 -3.78 -3.83 1.30
CA LEU A 6 -2.73 -4.42 2.14
C LEU A 6 -2.56 -3.59 3.42
N TYR A 7 -2.84 -4.21 4.56
CA TYR A 7 -2.55 -3.68 5.90
C TYR A 7 -2.49 -4.85 6.87
N GLU A 8 -1.96 -4.66 8.08
CA GLU A 8 -2.00 -5.69 9.12
C GLU A 8 -3.45 -6.15 9.35
N TYR A 9 -3.84 -7.26 8.71
CA TYR A 9 -5.19 -7.80 8.72
C TYR A 9 -5.13 -9.24 9.25
N PRO A 10 -5.96 -9.62 10.24
CA PRO A 10 -6.87 -8.76 11.01
C PRO A 10 -6.15 -7.62 11.78
N PRO A 11 -6.78 -6.45 11.99
CA PRO A 11 -6.10 -5.28 12.54
C PRO A 11 -5.78 -5.42 14.03
N PRO A 12 -4.49 -5.37 14.43
CA PRO A 12 -4.12 -5.17 15.83
C PRO A 12 -4.34 -3.70 16.25
N PRO A 13 -4.24 -3.39 17.55
CA PRO A 13 -4.17 -2.01 18.03
C PRO A 13 -2.90 -1.31 17.55
N GLY A 14 -2.95 -0.71 16.35
CA GLY A 14 -1.81 -0.03 15.72
C GLY A 14 -2.26 1.07 14.78
N GLY A 15 -1.41 2.09 14.61
CA GLY A 15 -1.72 3.25 13.76
C GLY A 15 -1.88 2.88 12.29
N LEU A 16 -0.99 2.06 11.74
CA LEU A 16 -1.05 1.58 10.36
C LEU A 16 -2.23 0.63 10.14
N ALA A 17 -2.40 -0.34 11.05
CA ALA A 17 -3.55 -1.25 11.04
C ALA A 17 -4.89 -0.51 11.04
N THR A 18 -5.03 0.51 11.88
CA THR A 18 -6.23 1.34 11.97
C THR A 18 -6.48 2.11 10.66
N GLN A 19 -5.45 2.74 10.10
CA GLN A 19 -5.57 3.45 8.82
C GLN A 19 -6.00 2.52 7.68
N GLY A 20 -5.39 1.34 7.59
CA GLY A 20 -5.74 0.33 6.59
C GLY A 20 -7.17 -0.18 6.74
N ASP A 21 -7.60 -0.47 7.97
CA ASP A 21 -8.95 -0.97 8.23
C ASP A 21 -10.02 0.08 7.92
N LEU A 22 -9.77 1.35 8.25
CA LEU A 22 -10.68 2.45 7.93
C LEU A 22 -10.74 2.74 6.43
N LEU A 23 -9.61 2.67 5.71
CA LEU A 23 -9.59 2.74 4.25
C LEU A 23 -10.45 1.64 3.64
N TYR A 24 -10.24 0.39 4.06
CA TYR A 24 -11.00 -0.75 3.58
C TYR A 24 -12.50 -0.57 3.80
N ARG A 25 -12.92 -0.19 5.02
CA ARG A 25 -14.33 0.09 5.33
C ARG A 25 -14.91 1.21 4.48
N GLY A 26 -14.19 2.33 4.33
CA GLY A 26 -14.62 3.46 3.52
C GLY A 26 -14.81 3.08 2.04
N LEU A 27 -13.88 2.28 1.49
CA LEU A 27 -14.01 1.74 0.12
C LEU A 27 -15.27 0.87 -0.02
N LYS A 28 -15.55 -0.01 0.95
CA LYS A 28 -16.75 -0.84 0.94
C LYS A 28 -18.02 0.00 1.04
N GLU A 29 -18.02 1.04 1.87
CA GLU A 29 -19.16 1.94 2.06
C GLU A 29 -19.54 2.69 0.78
N ILE A 30 -18.56 3.10 -0.03
CA ILE A 30 -18.80 3.75 -1.32
C ILE A 30 -19.02 2.74 -2.48
N GLY A 31 -19.18 1.45 -2.17
CA GLY A 31 -19.52 0.41 -3.16
C GLY A 31 -18.34 -0.13 -3.98
N VAL A 32 -17.09 0.10 -3.56
CA VAL A 32 -15.91 -0.51 -4.21
C VAL A 32 -15.81 -1.99 -3.83
N ASP A 33 -15.43 -2.82 -4.81
CA ASP A 33 -15.17 -4.24 -4.59
C ASP A 33 -13.78 -4.42 -3.97
N ALA A 34 -13.68 -4.11 -2.67
CA ALA A 34 -12.44 -4.17 -1.91
C ALA A 34 -12.32 -5.45 -1.08
N TYR A 35 -11.10 -5.95 -0.94
CA TYR A 35 -10.75 -7.09 -0.07
C TYR A 35 -9.50 -6.76 0.75
N PRO A 36 -9.46 -7.10 2.04
CA PRO A 36 -8.30 -6.89 2.90
C PRO A 36 -7.35 -8.11 2.83
N VAL A 37 -6.05 -7.88 3.00
CA VAL A 37 -5.06 -8.97 3.16
C VAL A 37 -3.84 -8.45 3.93
N ASN A 38 -3.21 -9.34 4.71
CA ASN A 38 -1.97 -9.02 5.39
C ASN A 38 -0.80 -8.86 4.39
N PRO A 39 -0.02 -7.77 4.43
CA PRO A 39 1.16 -7.59 3.60
C PRO A 39 2.14 -8.75 3.68
N GLU A 40 2.30 -9.39 4.83
CA GLU A 40 3.28 -10.48 5.03
C GLU A 40 2.76 -11.84 4.52
N SER A 41 1.46 -11.97 4.24
CA SER A 41 0.84 -13.20 3.74
C SER A 41 1.06 -13.39 2.23
N ALA A 42 2.31 -13.68 1.82
CA ALA A 42 2.69 -13.80 0.40
C ALA A 42 1.79 -14.76 -0.41
N GLN A 43 1.43 -15.93 0.15
CA GLN A 43 0.57 -16.91 -0.53
C GLN A 43 -0.86 -16.40 -0.74
N GLU A 44 -1.40 -15.69 0.26
CA GLU A 44 -2.74 -15.11 0.19
C GLU A 44 -2.78 -13.96 -0.83
N LYS A 45 -1.76 -13.10 -0.82
CA LYS A 45 -1.57 -12.05 -1.84
C LYS A 45 -1.56 -12.65 -3.25
N GLU A 46 -0.76 -13.69 -3.49
CA GLU A 46 -0.69 -14.37 -4.78
C GLU A 46 -2.04 -14.97 -5.20
N TRP A 47 -2.75 -15.59 -4.26
CA TRP A 47 -4.09 -16.12 -4.51
C TRP A 47 -5.04 -15.02 -4.98
N TYR A 48 -5.06 -13.86 -4.30
CA TYR A 48 -5.85 -12.71 -4.73
C TYR A 48 -5.44 -12.19 -6.10
N TYR A 49 -4.14 -12.07 -6.39
CA TYR A 49 -3.69 -11.62 -7.71
C TYR A 49 -4.21 -12.51 -8.85
N ARG A 50 -4.27 -13.83 -8.62
CA ARG A 50 -4.71 -14.80 -9.64
C ARG A 50 -6.22 -14.93 -9.74
N TRP A 51 -6.92 -14.96 -8.60
CA TRP A 51 -8.35 -15.23 -8.54
C TRP A 51 -9.17 -13.94 -8.59
N LEU A 52 -8.92 -13.01 -7.67
CA LEU A 52 -9.60 -11.71 -7.64
C LEU A 52 -9.19 -10.86 -8.85
N LYS A 53 -7.92 -10.91 -9.26
CA LYS A 53 -7.36 -10.07 -10.33
C LYS A 53 -7.68 -8.59 -10.08
N PRO A 54 -7.17 -8.00 -8.99
CA PRO A 54 -7.49 -6.63 -8.63
C PRO A 54 -7.00 -5.65 -9.70
N ASP A 55 -7.74 -4.57 -9.91
CA ASP A 55 -7.33 -3.49 -10.81
C ASP A 55 -6.14 -2.70 -10.21
N VAL A 56 -6.09 -2.63 -8.88
CA VAL A 56 -5.04 -1.97 -8.11
C VAL A 56 -4.87 -2.63 -6.74
N VAL A 57 -3.65 -2.63 -6.23
CA VAL A 57 -3.29 -3.00 -4.86
C VAL A 57 -2.93 -1.73 -4.11
N VAL A 58 -3.67 -1.42 -3.05
CA VAL A 58 -3.40 -0.25 -2.20
C VAL A 58 -2.85 -0.72 -0.87
N GLY A 59 -1.61 -0.36 -0.57
CA GLY A 59 -0.91 -0.81 0.62
C GLY A 59 -0.64 0.32 1.61
N VAL A 60 -0.99 0.15 2.89
CA VAL A 60 -0.75 1.15 3.94
C VAL A 60 0.55 0.84 4.68
N GLY A 61 1.48 1.79 4.72
CA GLY A 61 2.77 1.57 5.37
C GLY A 61 3.72 2.77 5.32
N TYR A 62 5.02 2.50 5.45
CA TYR A 62 6.11 3.45 5.22
C TYR A 62 7.09 2.84 4.21
N TRP A 63 8.14 3.59 3.83
CA TRP A 63 9.11 3.19 2.80
C TRP A 63 9.71 1.79 3.01
N GLY A 64 9.89 1.34 4.25
CA GLY A 64 10.46 0.02 4.57
C GLY A 64 9.57 -1.14 4.12
N HIS A 65 8.27 -0.91 3.94
CA HIS A 65 7.33 -1.91 3.46
C HIS A 65 7.28 -2.04 1.93
N THR A 66 8.16 -1.34 1.19
CA THR A 66 8.24 -1.42 -0.28
C THR A 66 8.30 -2.87 -0.83
N PRO A 67 9.03 -3.82 -0.23
CA PRO A 67 9.02 -5.21 -0.69
C PRO A 67 7.62 -5.83 -0.77
N ASP A 68 6.78 -5.58 0.24
CA ASP A 68 5.46 -6.19 0.33
C ASP A 68 4.36 -5.38 -0.35
N LEU A 69 4.45 -4.05 -0.28
CA LEU A 69 3.43 -3.14 -0.80
C LEU A 69 3.60 -2.82 -2.28
N VAL A 70 4.82 -2.94 -2.81
CA VAL A 70 5.16 -2.54 -4.17
C VAL A 70 5.74 -3.69 -4.99
N LEU A 71 6.90 -4.21 -4.58
CA LEU A 71 7.64 -5.19 -5.39
C LEU A 71 6.88 -6.50 -5.52
N HIS A 72 6.25 -6.98 -4.44
CA HIS A 72 5.46 -8.20 -4.49
C HIS A 72 4.27 -8.10 -5.47
N PRO A 73 3.36 -7.10 -5.41
CA PRO A 73 2.34 -6.91 -6.45
C PRO A 73 2.90 -6.78 -7.88
N GLN A 74 3.96 -5.98 -8.06
CA GLN A 74 4.56 -5.73 -9.38
C GLN A 74 5.14 -7.01 -10.00
N ARG A 75 5.72 -7.90 -9.19
CA ARG A 75 6.21 -9.21 -9.65
C ARG A 75 5.11 -10.04 -10.31
N TYR A 76 3.84 -9.83 -9.94
CA TYR A 76 2.68 -10.50 -10.53
C TYR A 76 1.96 -9.64 -11.59
N GLY A 77 2.57 -8.53 -12.03
CA GLY A 77 1.98 -7.64 -13.03
C GLY A 77 0.80 -6.81 -12.50
N VAL A 78 0.64 -6.70 -11.19
CA VAL A 78 -0.45 -5.95 -10.57
C VAL A 78 0.03 -4.54 -10.22
N ARG A 79 -0.81 -3.53 -10.49
CA ARG A 79 -0.48 -2.13 -10.20
C ARG A 79 -0.51 -1.86 -8.69
N ALA A 80 0.64 -1.53 -8.12
CA ALA A 80 0.77 -1.08 -6.74
C ALA A 80 0.56 0.43 -6.64
N VAL A 81 -0.21 0.86 -5.64
CA VAL A 81 -0.39 2.27 -5.25
C VAL A 81 -0.23 2.34 -3.73
N PRO A 82 0.99 2.55 -3.21
CA PRO A 82 1.22 2.61 -1.78
C PRO A 82 0.62 3.90 -1.19
N TRP A 83 0.05 3.78 0.00
CA TRP A 83 -0.30 4.89 0.87
C TRP A 83 0.72 4.96 2.01
N LEU A 84 1.63 5.92 1.88
CA LEU A 84 2.78 6.05 2.74
C LEU A 84 2.59 7.10 3.83
N VAL A 85 3.05 6.75 5.03
CA VAL A 85 3.33 7.68 6.13
C VAL A 85 4.83 8.01 6.17
N ALA A 86 5.19 9.06 6.91
CA ALA A 86 6.59 9.35 7.20
C ALA A 86 7.09 8.46 8.34
N ASP A 87 8.34 8.02 8.24
CA ASP A 87 9.07 7.24 9.25
C ASP A 87 10.50 7.80 9.42
N GLY A 88 10.58 9.08 9.80
CA GLY A 88 11.84 9.81 9.99
C GLY A 88 12.54 10.26 8.70
N TYR A 89 13.13 9.32 7.95
CA TYR A 89 13.78 9.56 6.67
C TYR A 89 13.66 8.34 5.73
N VAL A 90 13.74 8.56 4.42
CA VAL A 90 13.80 7.47 3.42
C VAL A 90 15.23 6.95 3.30
N ALA A 91 15.46 5.70 3.68
CA ALA A 91 16.81 5.11 3.71
C ALA A 91 17.11 4.17 2.52
N ASN A 92 16.09 3.77 1.76
CA ASN A 92 16.22 2.81 0.66
C ASN A 92 15.01 2.91 -0.30
N TYR A 93 15.11 2.20 -1.43
CA TYR A 93 14.06 2.03 -2.44
C TYR A 93 13.65 3.29 -3.19
N GLU A 94 14.47 4.35 -3.17
CA GLU A 94 14.23 5.62 -3.87
C GLU A 94 13.87 5.39 -5.35
N GLU A 95 14.72 4.70 -6.11
CA GLU A 95 14.50 4.40 -7.53
C GLU A 95 13.17 3.66 -7.80
N ILE A 96 12.78 2.77 -6.88
CA ILE A 96 11.54 1.98 -7.01
C ILE A 96 10.32 2.86 -6.75
N LEU A 97 10.39 3.71 -5.71
CA LEU A 97 9.29 4.59 -5.32
C LEU A 97 9.13 5.74 -6.33
N ASP A 98 10.22 6.33 -6.81
CA ASP A 98 10.24 7.41 -7.80
C ASP A 98 9.66 6.94 -9.15
N ALA A 99 9.84 5.67 -9.49
CA ALA A 99 9.25 5.07 -10.70
C ALA A 99 7.73 4.81 -10.60
N LEU A 100 7.11 4.99 -9.43
CA LEU A 100 5.68 4.75 -9.27
C LEU A 100 4.85 5.89 -9.89
N PRO A 101 3.80 5.58 -10.65
CA PRO A 101 2.95 6.61 -11.25
C PRO A 101 2.09 7.36 -10.22
N LEU A 102 1.92 6.79 -9.02
CA LEU A 102 1.12 7.36 -7.95
C LEU A 102 1.54 6.79 -6.59
N ILE A 103 1.83 7.69 -5.66
CA ILE A 103 1.96 7.42 -4.22
C ILE A 103 0.93 8.29 -3.51
N LEU A 104 0.17 7.69 -2.59
CA LEU A 104 -0.71 8.43 -1.69
C LEU A 104 0.04 8.77 -0.41
N THR A 105 -0.16 9.97 0.12
CA THR A 105 0.44 10.43 1.38
C THR A 105 -0.66 10.90 2.32
N THR A 106 -0.50 10.69 3.63
CA THR A 106 -1.51 11.11 4.62
C THR A 106 -1.61 12.63 4.78
N SER A 107 -0.58 13.38 4.40
CA SER A 107 -0.58 14.84 4.45
C SER A 107 0.42 15.45 3.49
N GLN A 108 0.30 16.76 3.28
CA GLN A 108 1.27 17.56 2.54
C GLN A 108 2.67 17.48 3.18
N TRP A 109 2.76 17.45 4.51
CA TRP A 109 4.03 17.32 5.22
C TRP A 109 4.71 15.98 4.93
N VAL A 110 3.97 14.87 4.88
CA VAL A 110 4.54 13.57 4.50
C VAL A 110 5.09 13.62 3.08
N LYS A 111 4.34 14.21 2.14
CA LYS A 111 4.81 14.41 0.77
C LYS A 111 6.14 15.18 0.72
N GLU A 112 6.23 16.28 1.48
CA GLU A 112 7.45 17.09 1.56
C GLU A 112 8.63 16.33 2.15
N VAL A 113 8.41 15.43 3.12
CA VAL A 113 9.47 14.54 3.64
C VAL A 113 10.00 13.60 2.57
N TYR A 114 9.13 12.95 1.80
CA TYR A 114 9.57 12.07 0.71
C TYR A 114 10.32 12.85 -0.39
N ILE A 115 9.89 14.08 -0.71
CA ILE A 115 10.58 14.96 -1.68
C ILE A 115 11.94 15.40 -1.15
N ARG A 116 12.02 15.81 0.11
CA ARG A 116 13.28 16.17 0.79
C ARG A 116 14.29 15.02 0.71
N ASP A 117 13.80 13.79 0.79
CA ASP A 117 14.63 12.58 0.83
C ASP A 117 14.87 11.93 -0.55
N GLY A 118 14.47 12.57 -1.66
CA GLY A 118 14.90 12.21 -3.02
C GLY A 118 13.81 11.87 -4.03
N LEU A 119 12.55 11.71 -3.62
CA LEU A 119 11.45 11.40 -4.56
C LEU A 119 10.98 12.65 -5.33
N ASN A 120 10.64 12.51 -6.62
CA ASN A 120 10.27 13.62 -7.51
C ASN A 120 8.80 13.62 -7.96
#